data_AF-A0A382RI11-F1
#
_entry.id   AF-A0A382RI11-F1
#
_cell.length_a   1.000
_cell.length_b   1.000
_cell.length_c   1.000
_cell.angle_alpha   90.00
_cell.angle_beta   90.00
_cell.angle_gamma   90.00
#
_symmetry.space_group_name_H-M   'P 1'
#
loop_
_entity.id
_entity.type
_entity.pdbx_description
1 polymer ?
#
loop_
_entity_poly.entity_id
_entity_poly.type
_entity_poly.pdbx_seq_one_letter_code
_entity_poly.pdbx_strand_id
1 'polypeptide(L)' 'MFFLLISVDFSKVQANFNIKARTAILQDFLSGKILYEKDADRKIFPASMTKIMTSIIVFDLLKKSEIALDDKF' A
#
# COMPACT_ATOMS: atom_id res chain seq x y z
N MET A 1 -48.05 -10.30 -22.66
CA MET A 1 -47.30 -10.66 -21.44
C MET A 1 -46.18 -11.61 -21.83
N PHE A 2 -44.97 -11.10 -22.01
CA PHE A 2 -43.76 -11.93 -22.17
C PHE A 2 -42.62 -11.15 -21.52
N PHE A 3 -42.30 -11.49 -20.28
CA PHE A 3 -41.21 -10.88 -19.51
C PHE A 3 -39.94 -11.69 -19.81
N LEU A 4 -38.96 -11.07 -20.47
CA LEU A 4 -37.65 -11.68 -20.72
C LEU A 4 -36.81 -11.53 -19.45
N LEU A 5 -36.62 -12.61 -18.70
CA LEU A 5 -35.70 -12.69 -17.57
C LEU A 5 -34.27 -12.81 -18.11
N ILE A 6 -33.49 -11.72 -18.06
CA ILE A 6 -32.05 -11.75 -18.29
C ILE A 6 -31.39 -12.10 -16.95
N SER A 7 -30.87 -13.32 -16.85
CA SER A 7 -29.98 -13.73 -15.76
C SER A 7 -28.62 -13.06 -15.98
N VAL A 8 -28.27 -12.08 -15.14
CA VAL A 8 -26.93 -11.48 -15.14
C VAL A 8 -26.06 -12.28 -14.18
N ASP A 9 -25.19 -13.13 -14.72
CA ASP A 9 -24.17 -13.84 -13.94
C ASP A 9 -23.07 -12.88 -13.50
N PHE A 10 -23.18 -12.35 -12.28
CA PHE A 10 -22.10 -11.61 -11.63
C PHE A 10 -21.01 -12.58 -11.16
N SER A 11 -20.10 -12.94 -12.07
CA SER A 11 -18.87 -13.63 -11.71
C SER A 11 -17.98 -12.69 -10.86
N LYS A 12 -17.74 -13.06 -9.61
CA LYS A 12 -16.76 -12.38 -8.75
C LYS A 12 -15.38 -12.58 -9.37
N VAL A 13 -14.79 -11.54 -9.95
CA VAL A 13 -13.40 -11.58 -10.45
C VAL A 13 -12.47 -11.71 -9.25
N GLN A 14 -12.07 -12.93 -8.94
CA GLN A 14 -11.07 -13.23 -7.93
C GLN A 14 -9.70 -13.27 -8.61
N ALA A 15 -8.95 -12.17 -8.55
CA ALA A 15 -7.56 -12.17 -8.99
C ALA A 15 -6.72 -13.03 -8.03
N ASN A 16 -6.49 -14.29 -8.40
CA ASN A 16 -5.62 -15.19 -7.63
C ASN A 16 -4.15 -14.88 -7.94
N PHE A 17 -3.63 -13.81 -7.35
CA PHE A 17 -2.23 -13.44 -7.47
C PHE A 17 -1.35 -14.47 -6.74
N ASN A 18 -0.72 -15.35 -7.51
CA ASN A 18 0.30 -16.26 -6.97
C ASN A 18 1.67 -15.57 -6.94
N ILE A 19 1.90 -14.77 -5.90
CA ILE A 19 3.16 -14.06 -5.70
C ILE A 19 4.13 -14.84 -4.80
N LYS A 20 5.40 -14.89 -5.22
CA LYS A 20 6.52 -15.45 -4.44
C LYS A 20 7.01 -14.46 -3.38
N ALA A 21 6.15 -14.13 -2.43
CA ALA A 21 6.46 -13.28 -1.28
C ALA A 21 5.85 -13.87 -0.01
N ARG A 22 6.46 -13.61 1.15
CA ARG A 22 5.91 -14.00 2.46
C ARG A 22 4.71 -13.13 2.82
N THR A 23 4.85 -11.82 2.60
CA THR A 23 3.83 -10.80 2.83
C THR A 23 3.77 -9.86 1.63
N ALA A 24 2.62 -9.23 1.38
CA ALA A 24 2.43 -8.21 0.35
C ALA A 24 1.20 -7.34 0.62
N ILE A 25 1.25 -6.10 0.15
CA ILE A 25 0.12 -5.18 0.10
C ILE A 25 0.19 -4.37 -1.18
N LEU A 26 -0.94 -4.18 -1.84
CA LEU A 26 -1.11 -3.28 -2.99
C LEU A 26 -2.23 -2.30 -2.66
N GLN A 27 -1.90 -1.01 -2.68
CA GLN A 27 -2.81 0.07 -2.35
C GLN A 27 -2.87 1.07 -3.51
N ASP A 28 -4.08 1.53 -3.84
CA ASP A 28 -4.25 2.68 -4.71
C ASP A 28 -3.86 3.96 -3.97
N PHE A 29 -2.93 4.73 -4.54
CA PHE A 29 -2.34 5.90 -3.88
C PHE A 29 -3.35 7.03 -3.64
N LEU A 30 -4.27 7.26 -4.58
CA LEU A 30 -5.20 8.40 -4.50
C LEU A 30 -6.35 8.15 -3.52
N SER A 31 -6.91 6.95 -3.54
CA SER A 31 -8.06 6.59 -2.70
C SER A 31 -7.67 5.94 -1.37
N GLY A 32 -6.43 5.47 -1.24
CA GLY A 32 -6.00 4.63 -0.12
C GLY A 32 -6.64 3.24 -0.11
N LYS A 33 -7.39 2.87 -1.16
CA LYS A 33 -8.07 1.57 -1.24
C LYS A 33 -7.05 0.46 -1.39
N ILE A 34 -7.14 -0.54 -0.52
CA ILE A 34 -6.38 -1.76 -0.62
C ILE A 34 -6.97 -2.62 -1.75
N LEU A 35 -6.15 -2.95 -2.74
CA LEU A 35 -6.53 -3.74 -3.91
C LEU A 35 -6.15 -5.22 -3.74
N TYR A 36 -5.11 -5.50 -2.97
CA TYR A 36 -4.66 -6.86 -2.67
C TYR A 36 -3.82 -6.91 -1.40
N GLU A 37 -3.96 -7.99 -0.64
CA GLU A 37 -3.17 -8.29 0.56
C GLU A 37 -2.78 -9.76 0.62
N LYS A 38 -1.60 -10.00 1.19
CA LYS A 38 -1.11 -11.32 1.58
C LYS A 38 -0.39 -11.18 2.91
N ASP A 39 -1.00 -11.63 4.01
CA ASP A 39 -0.39 -11.63 5.35
C ASP A 39 0.22 -10.25 5.71
N ALA A 40 -0.47 -9.15 5.35
CA ALA A 40 0.08 -7.80 5.33
C ALA A 40 0.43 -7.26 6.73
N ASP A 41 -0.36 -7.62 7.75
CA ASP A 41 -0.18 -7.19 9.14
C ASP A 41 0.86 -8.00 9.93
N ARG A 42 1.50 -8.99 9.28
CA ARG A 42 2.51 -9.80 9.95
C ARG A 42 3.70 -8.95 10.35
N LYS A 43 4.05 -9.02 11.64
CA LYS A 43 5.26 -8.40 12.17
C LYS A 43 6.51 -9.05 11.55
N ILE A 44 7.28 -8.25 10.83
CA ILE A 44 8.56 -8.64 10.21
C ILE A 44 9.61 -7.58 10.51
N PHE A 45 10.89 -7.98 10.54
CA PHE A 45 11.98 -7.01 10.64
C PHE A 45 12.12 -6.24 9.31
N PRO A 46 11.97 -4.91 9.30
CA PRO A 46 11.98 -4.11 8.06
C PRO A 46 13.38 -3.92 7.45
N ALA A 47 14.45 -4.23 8.19
CA ALA A 47 15.84 -4.08 7.75
C ALA A 47 16.11 -2.69 7.13
N SER A 48 16.55 -2.62 5.87
CA SER A 48 16.82 -1.36 5.18
C SER A 48 15.57 -0.48 5.00
N MET A 49 14.35 -1.04 5.02
CA MET A 49 13.10 -0.28 4.88
C MET A 49 12.84 0.67 6.06
N THR A 50 13.50 0.48 7.22
CA THR A 50 13.45 1.45 8.34
C THR A 50 13.87 2.86 7.91
N LYS A 51 14.74 2.99 6.90
CA LYS A 51 15.18 4.28 6.35
C LYS A 51 14.03 5.12 5.79
N ILE A 52 12.91 4.49 5.41
CA ILE A 52 11.70 5.20 4.97
C ILE A 52 11.19 6.09 6.11
N MET A 53 11.05 5.56 7.32
CA MET A 53 10.62 6.35 8.49
C MET A 53 11.63 7.43 8.84
N THR A 54 12.94 7.12 8.80
CA THR A 54 13.99 8.13 9.01
C THR A 54 13.86 9.29 8.02
N SER A 55 13.65 8.97 6.74
CA SER A 55 13.50 10.00 5.69
C SER A 55 12.25 10.84 5.89
N ILE A 56 11.12 10.20 6.27
CA ILE A 56 9.87 10.91 6.60
C ILE A 56 10.12 11.96 7.69
N ILE A 57 10.82 11.58 8.78
CA ILE A 57 11.14 12.50 9.87
C ILE A 57 12.05 13.63 9.38
N VAL A 58 13.11 13.32 8.63
CA VAL A 58 14.03 14.35 8.10
C VAL A 58 13.28 15.37 7.24
N PHE A 59 12.39 14.92 6.34
CA PHE A 59 11.60 15.84 5.51
C PHE A 59 10.57 16.64 6.32
N ASP A 60 10.02 16.09 7.40
CA ASP A 60 9.15 16.83 8.31
C ASP A 60 9.91 17.96 9.02
N LEU A 61 11.12 17.68 9.53
CA LEU A 61 11.98 18.68 10.17
C LEU A 61 12.42 19.78 9.19
N LEU A 62 12.80 19.41 7.96
CA LEU A 62 13.10 20.37 6.89
C LEU A 62 11.90 21.27 6.59
N LYS A 63 10.70 20.70 6.49
CA LYS A 63 9.47 21.46 6.25
C LYS A 63 9.14 22.43 7.40
N LYS A 64 9.46 22.05 8.63
CA LYS A 64 9.32 22.89 9.83
C LYS A 64 10.45 23.90 10.00
N SER A 65 11.45 23.89 9.11
CA SER A 65 12.66 24.71 9.21
C SER A 65 13.44 24.49 10.51
N GLU A 66 13.36 23.28 11.09
CA GLU A 66 14.11 22.90 12.30
C GLU A 66 15.55 22.48 11.96
N ILE A 67 15.78 22.04 10.72
CA ILE A 67 17.09 21.71 10.14
C ILE A 67 17.17 22.28 8.72
N ALA A 68 18.38 22.48 8.22
CA ALA A 68 18.66 22.85 6.83
C ALA A 68 19.38 21.71 6.09
N LEU A 69 19.29 21.69 4.75
CA LEU A 69 19.92 20.66 3.93
C LEU A 69 21.45 20.72 3.96
N ASP A 70 22.01 21.90 4.24
CA ASP A 70 23.43 22.19 4.30
C ASP A 70 23.96 22.25 5.74
N ASP A 71 23.15 21.81 6.72
CA ASP A 71 23.60 21.68 8.11
C ASP A 71 24.85 20.79 8.18
N LYS A 72 25.87 21.31 8.85
CA LYS A 72 27.09 20.58 9.18
C LYS A 72 27.02 20.20 10.66
N PHE A 73 27.06 18.89 10.91
CA PHE A 73 27.11 18.30 12.24
C PHE A 73 28.56 18.07 12.69
#